data_AF-A0A378AWP6-F1
#
_entry.id   AF-A0A378AWP6-F1
#
_cell.length_a   1.000
_cell.length_b   1.000
_cell.length_c   1.000
_cell.angle_alpha   90.00
_cell.angle_beta   90.00
_cell.angle_gamma   90.00
#
_symmetry.space_group_name_H-M   'P 1'
#
loop_
_entity.id
_entity.type
_entity.pdbx_description
1 polymer ?
#
loop_
_entity_poly.entity_id
_entity_poly.type
_entity_poly.pdbx_seq_one_letter_code
_entity_poly.pdbx_strand_id
1 'polypeptide(L)'
;MAQLVTPGITLINTMTNTILGPDEVVTKYGVPPELIIDFLALMGDSSDNIPGVPGVGEKTAQALLQGLGGLDTLYAEPEKIAELSFRGAKTMAAKLEQNKDVAYLSYQLATIKTDVELELTCEELEVQPPAADDLLALFRQYEFKRWTTDVEAGKWLQAKGGKPAAKPAAPAAAAEAEEEVEAATALSAEHYVTILDEATLLTWIDKLKQAPLFAFDTETDSLDNISANMVGLSFAVEPGVAAYVPVAHDYLDAPDQIPRERVLALLKPLLEDEKVLKVGQNLNTIAAFWLITTLSCAGLRSIPCSSLTFSTAWLAATIWTVFPTAG
;
A
#
# COMPACT_ATOMS: atom_id res chain seq x y z
N MET A 1 -3.80 13.94 -13.78
CA MET A 1 -2.91 15.12 -13.70
C MET A 1 -1.74 15.14 -14.69
N ALA A 2 -1.22 14.00 -15.17
CA ALA A 2 -0.06 13.99 -16.09
C ALA A 2 -0.24 14.80 -17.39
N GLN A 3 -1.48 15.08 -17.81
CA GLN A 3 -1.82 15.95 -18.94
C GLN A 3 -1.35 17.41 -18.81
N LEU A 4 -1.00 17.88 -17.60
CA LEU A 4 -0.53 19.25 -17.35
C LEU A 4 1.00 19.37 -17.37
N VAL A 5 1.72 18.25 -17.53
CA VAL A 5 3.18 18.23 -17.48
C VAL A 5 3.75 18.91 -18.72
N THR A 6 4.67 19.84 -18.50
CA THR A 6 5.42 20.56 -19.54
C THR A 6 6.88 20.69 -19.11
N PRO A 7 7.81 21.19 -19.95
CA PRO A 7 9.18 21.44 -19.51
C PRO A 7 9.30 22.39 -18.29
N GLY A 8 8.28 23.22 -18.04
CA GLY A 8 8.23 24.13 -16.88
C GLY A 8 7.29 23.67 -15.74
N ILE A 9 6.55 22.57 -15.92
CA ILE A 9 5.57 22.06 -14.95
C ILE A 9 5.81 20.57 -14.75
N THR A 10 6.20 20.17 -13.54
CA THR A 10 6.42 18.77 -13.18
C THR A 10 5.33 18.25 -12.25
N LEU A 11 5.11 16.94 -12.27
CA LEU A 11 4.20 16.26 -11.36
C LEU A 11 5.01 15.52 -10.29
N ILE A 12 4.69 15.72 -9.01
CA ILE A 12 5.35 15.02 -7.90
C ILE A 12 4.40 13.94 -7.37
N ASN A 13 4.86 12.68 -7.34
CA ASN A 13 4.19 11.63 -6.60
C ASN A 13 4.73 11.61 -5.16
N THR A 14 3.91 12.05 -4.21
CA THR A 14 4.29 12.15 -2.80
C THR A 14 4.42 10.80 -2.08
N MET A 15 3.87 9.72 -2.66
CA MET A 15 4.02 8.37 -2.10
C MET A 15 5.40 7.78 -2.40
N THR A 16 5.91 8.03 -3.61
CA THR A 16 7.20 7.49 -4.08
C THR A 16 8.31 8.54 -4.13
N ASN A 17 8.01 9.79 -3.81
CA ASN A 17 8.88 10.96 -3.98
C ASN A 17 9.47 11.07 -5.40
N THR A 18 8.75 10.58 -6.42
CA THR A 18 9.21 10.66 -7.81
C THR A 18 8.71 11.95 -8.47
N ILE A 19 9.56 12.54 -9.29
CA ILE A 19 9.24 13.71 -10.10
C ILE A 19 9.05 13.24 -11.54
N LEU A 20 7.92 13.58 -12.13
CA LEU A 20 7.58 13.25 -13.50
C LEU A 20 7.63 14.53 -14.34
N GLY A 21 8.63 14.64 -15.21
CA GLY A 21 8.66 15.55 -16.34
C GLY A 21 8.13 14.87 -17.61
N PRO A 22 8.25 15.53 -18.78
CA PRO A 22 7.73 15.00 -20.03
C PRO A 22 8.26 13.60 -20.39
N ASP A 23 9.57 13.37 -20.23
CA ASP A 23 10.21 12.09 -20.57
C ASP A 23 9.79 10.98 -19.59
N GLU A 24 9.64 11.32 -18.31
CA GLU A 24 9.18 10.38 -17.28
C GLU A 24 7.69 10.02 -17.47
N VAL A 25 6.87 10.96 -17.96
CA VAL A 25 5.48 10.67 -18.35
C VAL A 25 5.46 9.67 -19.50
N VAL A 26 6.27 9.86 -20.54
CA VAL A 26 6.39 8.89 -21.64
C VAL A 26 6.84 7.52 -21.12
N THR A 27 7.84 7.50 -20.23
CA THR A 27 8.36 6.25 -19.66
C THR A 27 7.30 5.51 -18.85
N LYS A 28 6.48 6.23 -18.10
CA LYS A 28 5.46 5.65 -17.23
C LYS A 28 4.19 5.23 -17.97
N TYR A 29 3.70 6.06 -18.89
CA TYR A 29 2.40 5.88 -19.54
C TYR A 29 2.50 5.38 -20.99
N GLY A 30 3.70 5.37 -21.56
CA GLY A 30 3.95 5.03 -22.97
C GLY A 30 3.53 6.12 -23.95
N VAL A 31 2.97 7.23 -23.48
CA VAL A 31 2.48 8.33 -24.31
C VAL A 31 2.94 9.67 -23.72
N PRO A 32 3.16 10.69 -24.55
CA PRO A 32 3.59 12.00 -24.06
C PRO A 32 2.43 12.75 -23.38
N PRO A 33 2.72 13.78 -22.55
CA PRO A 33 1.70 14.52 -21.79
C PRO A 33 0.50 14.99 -22.62
N GLU A 34 0.74 15.44 -23.86
CA GLU A 34 -0.28 15.93 -24.78
C GLU A 34 -1.29 14.87 -25.23
N LEU A 35 -0.97 13.57 -25.09
CA LEU A 35 -1.85 12.45 -25.43
C LEU A 35 -2.45 11.75 -24.21
N ILE A 36 -2.20 12.25 -22.99
CA ILE A 36 -2.72 11.63 -21.76
C ILE A 36 -4.26 11.69 -21.71
N ILE A 37 -4.87 12.75 -22.25
CA ILE A 37 -6.32 12.86 -22.32
C ILE A 37 -6.89 11.79 -23.24
N ASP A 38 -6.32 11.64 -24.44
CA ASP A 38 -6.71 10.61 -25.41
C ASP A 38 -6.52 9.19 -24.84
N PHE A 39 -5.44 8.98 -24.08
CA PHE A 39 -5.14 7.71 -23.44
C PHE A 39 -6.23 7.32 -22.44
N LEU A 40 -6.60 8.24 -21.54
CA LEU A 40 -7.71 8.04 -20.59
C LEU A 40 -9.06 7.94 -21.29
N ALA A 41 -9.28 8.70 -22.36
CA ALA A 41 -10.51 8.64 -23.15
C ALA A 41 -10.73 7.26 -23.79
N LEU A 42 -9.65 6.59 -24.18
CA LEU A 42 -9.69 5.26 -24.78
C LEU A 42 -9.81 4.15 -23.74
N MET A 43 -8.98 4.16 -22.69
CA MET A 43 -8.94 3.06 -21.71
C MET A 43 -9.94 3.18 -20.56
N GLY A 44 -10.41 4.40 -20.28
CA GLY A 44 -11.24 4.72 -19.12
C GLY A 44 -10.44 4.93 -17.83
N ASP A 45 -11.14 5.37 -16.79
CA ASP A 45 -10.62 5.50 -15.43
C ASP A 45 -11.73 5.13 -14.44
N SER A 46 -11.58 3.99 -13.78
CA SER A 46 -12.59 3.51 -12.83
C SER A 46 -12.68 4.35 -11.56
N SER A 47 -11.61 5.04 -11.18
CA SER A 47 -11.59 5.86 -9.95
C SER A 47 -12.45 7.10 -10.13
N ASP A 48 -12.38 7.68 -11.34
CA ASP A 48 -13.12 8.90 -11.73
C ASP A 48 -14.42 8.60 -12.50
N ASN A 49 -14.84 7.33 -12.58
CA ASN A 49 -16.02 6.86 -13.32
C ASN A 49 -16.00 7.27 -14.81
N ILE A 50 -14.83 7.32 -15.43
CA ILE A 50 -14.66 7.56 -16.85
C ILE A 50 -14.81 6.22 -17.59
N PRO A 51 -15.81 6.06 -18.49
CA PRO A 51 -16.17 4.76 -19.03
C PRO A 51 -15.14 4.19 -20.02
N GLY A 52 -14.50 5.06 -20.84
CA GLY A 52 -13.60 4.63 -21.89
C GLY A 52 -14.29 3.87 -23.02
N VAL A 53 -13.49 3.37 -23.98
CA VAL A 53 -13.99 2.50 -25.05
C VAL A 53 -13.97 1.05 -24.57
N PRO A 54 -15.12 0.34 -24.58
CA PRO A 54 -15.17 -1.04 -24.13
C PRO A 54 -14.12 -1.92 -24.79
N GLY A 55 -13.35 -2.65 -24.00
CA GLY A 55 -12.31 -3.58 -24.47
C GLY A 55 -11.15 -2.92 -25.23
N VAL A 56 -10.91 -1.62 -25.01
CA VAL A 56 -9.62 -0.97 -25.22
C VAL A 56 -8.98 -0.84 -23.84
N GLY A 57 -7.89 -1.58 -23.61
CA GLY A 57 -7.11 -1.45 -22.37
C GLY A 57 -5.83 -0.65 -22.60
N GLU A 58 -5.06 -0.44 -21.54
CA GLU A 58 -3.79 0.31 -21.55
C GLU A 58 -2.89 0.02 -22.76
N LYS A 59 -2.54 -1.26 -22.99
CA LYS A 59 -1.64 -1.65 -24.08
C LYS A 59 -2.20 -1.34 -25.47
N THR A 60 -3.52 -1.44 -25.63
CA THR A 60 -4.20 -1.13 -26.89
C THR A 60 -4.26 0.37 -27.10
N ALA A 61 -4.57 1.15 -26.06
CA ALA A 61 -4.54 2.61 -26.13
C ALA A 61 -3.13 3.13 -26.44
N GLN A 62 -2.08 2.62 -25.79
CA GLN A 62 -0.69 2.93 -26.11
C GLN A 62 -0.36 2.65 -27.58
N ALA A 63 -0.69 1.46 -28.09
CA ALA A 63 -0.39 1.10 -29.47
C ALA A 63 -1.12 1.99 -30.49
N LEU A 64 -2.37 2.39 -30.21
CA LEU A 64 -3.14 3.31 -31.04
C LEU A 64 -2.49 4.71 -31.06
N LEU A 65 -2.18 5.24 -29.88
CA LEU A 65 -1.69 6.61 -29.72
C LEU A 65 -0.24 6.77 -30.19
N GLN A 66 0.63 5.79 -29.93
CA GLN A 66 2.00 5.78 -30.46
C GLN A 66 2.04 5.64 -31.99
N GLY A 67 1.06 4.93 -32.56
CA GLY A 67 1.01 4.65 -34.00
C GLY A 67 0.39 5.77 -34.83
N LEU A 68 -0.71 6.36 -34.36
CA LEU A 68 -1.53 7.31 -35.13
C LEU A 68 -1.74 8.66 -34.45
N GLY A 69 -1.32 8.82 -33.19
CA GLY A 69 -1.53 10.05 -32.41
C GLY A 69 -2.92 10.08 -31.74
N GLY A 70 -3.47 11.27 -31.55
CA GLY A 70 -4.67 11.50 -30.75
C GLY A 70 -5.98 10.96 -31.34
N LEU A 71 -7.06 11.11 -30.56
CA LEU A 71 -8.39 10.59 -30.82
C LEU A 71 -8.96 11.10 -32.16
N ASP A 72 -8.75 12.38 -32.47
CA ASP A 72 -9.20 12.98 -33.73
C ASP A 72 -8.54 12.32 -34.96
N THR A 73 -7.25 11.99 -34.88
CA THR A 73 -6.56 11.29 -35.97
C THR A 73 -7.08 9.86 -36.12
N LEU A 74 -7.36 9.17 -35.02
CA LEU A 74 -7.92 7.81 -35.03
C LEU A 74 -9.27 7.75 -35.75
N TYR A 75 -10.13 8.76 -35.58
CA TYR A 75 -11.42 8.83 -36.25
C TYR A 75 -11.35 9.44 -37.66
N ALA A 76 -10.33 10.22 -37.98
CA ALA A 76 -10.11 10.75 -39.33
C ALA A 76 -9.51 9.70 -40.28
N GLU A 77 -8.68 8.78 -39.77
CA GLU A 77 -7.94 7.79 -40.56
C GLU A 77 -8.13 6.34 -40.05
N PRO A 78 -9.39 5.85 -39.91
CA PRO A 78 -9.67 4.55 -39.30
C PRO A 78 -9.04 3.36 -40.04
N GLU A 79 -8.79 3.51 -41.34
CA GLU A 79 -8.18 2.49 -42.21
C GLU A 79 -6.79 2.09 -41.71
N LYS A 80 -6.00 3.07 -41.21
CA LYS A 80 -4.61 2.86 -40.79
C LYS A 80 -4.51 2.09 -39.47
N ILE A 81 -5.60 2.00 -38.71
CA ILE A 81 -5.62 1.22 -37.46
C ILE A 81 -5.36 -0.26 -37.74
N ALA A 82 -5.81 -0.77 -38.89
CA ALA A 82 -5.61 -2.16 -39.27
C ALA A 82 -4.13 -2.50 -39.59
N GLU A 83 -3.29 -1.49 -39.84
CA GLU A 83 -1.86 -1.62 -40.11
C GLU A 83 -1.03 -1.71 -38.82
N LEU A 84 -1.61 -1.36 -37.68
CA LEU A 84 -0.94 -1.40 -36.39
C LEU A 84 -0.75 -2.83 -35.88
N SER A 85 0.39 -3.06 -35.21
CA SER A 85 0.79 -4.38 -34.73
C SER A 85 0.27 -4.64 -33.31
N PHE A 86 -1.04 -4.88 -33.15
CA PHE A 86 -1.61 -5.35 -31.89
C PHE A 86 -2.81 -6.29 -32.10
N ARG A 87 -3.16 -7.07 -31.06
CA ARG A 87 -4.25 -8.03 -31.12
C ARG A 87 -5.60 -7.32 -31.31
N GLY A 88 -6.27 -7.60 -32.43
CA GLY A 88 -7.59 -7.05 -32.74
C GLY A 88 -7.55 -5.75 -33.58
N ALA A 89 -6.39 -5.33 -34.09
CA ALA A 89 -6.23 -4.13 -34.92
C ALA A 89 -7.23 -4.07 -36.10
N LYS A 90 -7.40 -5.18 -36.83
CA LYS A 90 -8.30 -5.27 -37.99
C LYS A 90 -9.78 -5.00 -37.68
N THR A 91 -10.21 -5.21 -36.45
CA THR A 91 -11.60 -5.00 -36.01
C THR A 91 -11.75 -3.75 -35.15
N MET A 92 -10.65 -3.08 -34.82
CA MET A 92 -10.64 -1.96 -33.86
C MET A 92 -11.31 -0.72 -34.44
N ALA A 93 -11.12 -0.42 -35.74
CA ALA A 93 -11.76 0.71 -36.40
C ALA A 93 -13.29 0.70 -36.26
N ALA A 94 -13.93 -0.44 -36.56
CA ALA A 94 -15.38 -0.59 -36.41
C ALA A 94 -15.84 -0.45 -34.95
N LYS A 95 -15.00 -0.87 -34.00
CA LYS A 95 -15.30 -0.79 -32.57
C LYS A 95 -15.21 0.64 -32.04
N LEU A 96 -14.18 1.39 -32.46
CA LEU A 96 -14.05 2.81 -32.15
C LEU A 96 -15.25 3.57 -32.72
N GLU A 97 -15.61 3.33 -33.98
CA GLU A 97 -16.75 4.02 -34.61
C GLU A 97 -18.07 3.78 -33.85
N GLN A 98 -18.33 2.54 -33.42
CA GLN A 98 -19.51 2.21 -32.60
C GLN A 98 -19.53 2.90 -31.23
N ASN A 99 -18.36 3.29 -30.70
CA ASN A 99 -18.20 3.88 -29.37
C ASN A 99 -17.67 5.31 -29.43
N LYS A 100 -17.81 5.98 -30.58
CA LYS A 100 -17.27 7.31 -30.82
C LYS A 100 -17.76 8.33 -29.81
N ASP A 101 -19.07 8.37 -29.58
CA ASP A 101 -19.70 9.29 -28.63
C ASP A 101 -19.19 9.07 -27.20
N VAL A 102 -18.99 7.81 -26.80
CA VAL A 102 -18.46 7.45 -25.48
C VAL A 102 -16.98 7.85 -25.35
N ALA A 103 -16.19 7.69 -26.41
CA ALA A 103 -14.79 8.10 -26.42
C ALA A 103 -14.66 9.63 -26.27
N TYR A 104 -15.43 10.41 -27.02
CA TYR A 104 -15.41 11.88 -26.91
C TYR A 104 -16.01 12.38 -25.58
N LEU A 105 -17.03 11.71 -25.05
CA LEU A 105 -17.51 11.98 -23.69
C LEU A 105 -16.39 11.72 -22.66
N SER A 106 -15.70 10.58 -22.78
CA SER A 106 -14.59 10.23 -21.89
C SER A 106 -13.44 11.22 -22.01
N TYR A 107 -13.15 11.71 -23.21
CA TYR A 107 -12.18 12.77 -23.46
C TYR A 107 -12.57 14.06 -22.71
N GLN A 108 -13.83 14.48 -22.84
CA GLN A 108 -14.32 15.66 -22.14
C GLN A 108 -14.23 15.50 -20.62
N LEU A 109 -14.60 14.33 -20.09
CA LEU A 109 -14.54 14.03 -18.66
C LEU A 109 -13.10 13.96 -18.13
N ALA A 110 -12.17 13.43 -18.91
CA ALA A 110 -10.76 13.36 -18.57
C ALA A 110 -10.04 14.71 -18.67
N THR A 111 -10.58 15.67 -19.42
CA THR A 111 -9.95 16.97 -19.65
C THR A 111 -10.02 17.85 -18.40
N ILE A 112 -8.86 18.26 -17.89
CA ILE A 112 -8.80 19.20 -16.77
C ILE A 112 -9.17 20.59 -17.27
N LYS A 113 -10.17 21.19 -16.62
CA LYS A 113 -10.54 22.59 -16.85
C LYS A 113 -9.49 23.52 -16.25
N THR A 114 -8.73 24.22 -17.10
CA THR A 114 -7.60 25.09 -16.71
C THR A 114 -7.96 26.58 -16.67
N ASP A 115 -9.17 26.96 -17.07
CA ASP A 115 -9.70 28.32 -17.13
C ASP A 115 -10.71 28.62 -16.00
N VAL A 116 -10.52 28.00 -14.84
CA VAL A 116 -11.37 28.25 -13.67
C VAL A 116 -11.06 29.66 -13.13
N GLU A 117 -12.09 30.47 -12.91
CA GLU A 117 -11.95 31.76 -12.25
C GLU A 117 -11.54 31.55 -10.78
N LEU A 118 -10.41 32.13 -10.40
CA LEU A 118 -9.85 32.06 -9.04
C LEU A 118 -9.75 33.47 -8.46
N GLU A 119 -9.95 33.59 -7.14
CA GLU A 119 -9.88 34.86 -6.42
C GLU A 119 -8.43 35.37 -6.26
N LEU A 120 -7.45 34.48 -6.35
CA LEU A 120 -6.03 34.75 -6.12
C LEU A 120 -5.21 34.30 -7.33
N THR A 121 -4.16 35.05 -7.64
CA THR A 121 -3.14 34.65 -8.62
C THR A 121 -2.02 33.84 -7.96
N CYS A 122 -1.22 33.14 -8.78
CA CYS A 122 -0.07 32.39 -8.30
C CYS A 122 0.96 33.28 -7.57
N GLU A 123 1.10 34.54 -7.99
CA GLU A 123 2.02 35.51 -7.38
C GLU A 123 1.55 35.97 -5.99
N GLU A 124 0.26 35.89 -5.70
CA GLU A 124 -0.31 36.25 -4.40
C GLU A 124 -0.20 35.12 -3.36
N LEU A 125 0.10 33.89 -3.81
CA LEU A 125 0.27 32.72 -2.95
C LEU A 125 1.67 32.68 -2.29
N GLU A 126 1.91 33.61 -1.38
CA GLU A 126 3.16 33.67 -0.61
C GLU A 126 3.11 32.80 0.65
N VAL A 127 4.23 32.11 0.94
CA VAL A 127 4.38 31.33 2.17
C VAL A 127 4.53 32.27 3.37
N GLN A 128 3.49 32.31 4.22
CA GLN A 128 3.46 33.10 5.45
C GLN A 128 4.00 32.33 6.66
N PRO A 129 4.48 33.02 7.72
CA PRO A 129 4.86 32.36 8.96
C PRO A 129 3.65 31.64 9.59
N PRO A 130 3.85 30.49 10.27
CA PRO A 130 2.76 29.76 10.91
C PRO A 130 2.04 30.60 11.99
N ALA A 131 0.70 30.55 12.02
CA ALA A 131 -0.12 31.14 13.07
C ALA A 131 -0.05 30.27 14.35
N ALA A 132 1.01 30.45 15.14
CA ALA A 132 1.36 29.56 16.24
C ALA A 132 0.23 29.37 17.27
N ASP A 133 -0.44 30.45 17.68
CA ASP A 133 -1.50 30.39 18.69
C ASP A 133 -2.71 29.58 18.20
N ASP A 134 -3.15 29.80 16.95
CA ASP A 134 -4.26 29.07 16.33
C ASP A 134 -3.91 27.59 16.14
N LEU A 135 -2.68 27.30 15.70
CA LEU A 135 -2.19 25.93 15.55
C LEU A 135 -2.15 25.19 16.89
N LEU A 136 -1.69 25.84 17.96
CA LEU A 136 -1.66 25.24 19.30
C LEU A 136 -3.07 24.94 19.82
N ALA A 137 -4.02 25.83 19.57
CA ALA A 137 -5.42 25.59 19.94
C ALA A 137 -5.96 24.32 19.26
N LEU A 138 -5.78 24.19 17.93
CA LEU A 138 -6.21 23.03 17.17
C LEU A 138 -5.46 21.75 17.58
N PHE A 139 -4.14 21.80 17.71
CA PHE A 139 -3.34 20.61 18.06
C PHE A 139 -3.62 20.10 19.47
N ARG A 140 -3.94 20.99 20.41
CA ARG A 140 -4.39 20.58 21.75
C ARG A 140 -5.79 19.98 21.69
N GLN A 141 -6.71 20.56 20.91
CA GLN A 141 -8.07 20.03 20.73
C GLN A 141 -8.06 18.61 20.14
N TYR A 142 -7.21 18.35 19.15
CA TYR A 142 -7.09 17.04 18.49
C TYR A 142 -6.01 16.14 19.09
N GLU A 143 -5.41 16.53 20.23
CA GLU A 143 -4.37 15.79 20.94
C GLU A 143 -3.12 15.43 20.11
N PHE A 144 -2.72 16.27 19.16
CA PHE A 144 -1.50 16.12 18.37
C PHE A 144 -0.25 16.55 19.18
N LYS A 145 0.03 15.81 20.26
CA LYS A 145 1.04 16.12 21.29
C LYS A 145 2.43 16.42 20.73
N ARG A 146 2.88 15.66 19.71
CA ARG A 146 4.16 15.90 19.02
C ARG A 146 4.18 17.26 18.34
N TRP A 147 3.13 17.58 17.58
CA TRP A 147 3.04 18.84 16.84
C TRP A 147 2.86 20.04 17.75
N THR A 148 2.13 19.89 18.86
CA THR A 148 2.08 20.90 19.94
C THR A 148 3.49 21.22 20.44
N THR A 149 4.29 20.19 20.72
CA THR A 149 5.67 20.35 21.20
C THR A 149 6.55 21.03 20.15
N ASP A 150 6.40 20.67 18.87
CA ASP A 150 7.16 21.24 17.77
C ASP A 150 6.83 22.73 17.54
N VAL A 151 5.56 23.13 17.68
CA VAL A 151 5.14 24.55 17.62
C VAL A 151 5.66 25.32 18.83
N GLU A 152 5.51 24.79 20.05
CA GLU A 152 6.02 25.42 21.28
C GLU A 152 7.55 25.61 21.23
N ALA A 153 8.27 24.68 20.61
CA ALA A 153 9.71 24.76 20.41
C ALA A 153 10.14 25.65 19.23
N GLY A 154 9.20 26.24 18.48
CA GLY A 154 9.48 27.02 17.27
C GLY A 154 10.08 26.20 16.12
N LYS A 155 9.95 24.87 16.16
CA LYS A 155 10.51 23.90 15.20
C LYS A 155 9.48 23.40 14.18
N TRP A 156 8.22 23.79 14.34
CA TRP A 156 7.15 23.44 13.41
C TRP A 156 7.50 23.88 11.99
N LEU A 157 7.43 22.94 11.03
CA LEU A 157 7.84 23.10 9.63
C LEU A 157 9.31 23.50 9.41
N GLN A 158 10.16 23.53 10.44
CA GLN A 158 11.61 23.63 10.28
C GLN A 158 12.17 22.26 9.87
N ALA A 159 11.97 21.89 8.62
CA ALA A 159 12.75 20.82 8.04
C ALA A 159 14.22 21.25 8.02
N LYS A 160 15.09 20.48 8.70
CA LYS A 160 16.50 20.40 8.31
C LYS A 160 16.51 20.12 6.81
N GLY A 161 17.10 21.05 6.05
CA GLY A 161 17.19 21.09 4.60
C GLY A 161 16.78 19.81 3.86
N GLY A 162 15.69 19.91 3.10
CA GLY A 162 15.50 19.02 1.97
C GLY A 162 16.79 19.02 1.14
N LYS A 163 17.41 17.85 0.98
CA LYS A 163 18.30 17.65 -0.16
C LYS A 163 17.49 18.07 -1.39
N PRO A 164 18.04 18.93 -2.27
CA PRO A 164 17.41 19.17 -3.56
C PRO A 164 17.16 17.82 -4.23
N ALA A 165 15.96 17.68 -4.81
CA ALA A 165 15.61 16.52 -5.61
C ALA A 165 16.76 16.18 -6.57
N ALA A 166 17.12 14.90 -6.61
CA ALA A 166 18.09 14.39 -7.56
C ALA A 166 17.65 14.79 -8.98
N LYS A 167 18.63 15.23 -9.77
CA LYS A 167 18.51 15.64 -11.17
C LYS A 167 17.81 14.54 -12.01
N PRO A 168 17.04 14.87 -13.06
CA PRO A 168 16.38 13.88 -13.92
C PRO A 168 17.43 12.97 -14.57
N ALA A 169 17.26 11.67 -14.41
CA ALA A 169 18.03 10.65 -15.11
C ALA A 169 17.16 10.08 -16.24
N ALA A 170 17.56 10.34 -17.48
CA ALA A 170 17.06 9.65 -18.67
C ALA A 170 17.58 8.19 -18.71
N PRO A 171 16.92 7.28 -19.46
CA PRO A 171 16.84 5.88 -19.09
C PRO A 171 18.11 5.10 -19.42
N ALA A 172 18.75 4.56 -18.40
CA ALA A 172 19.58 3.37 -18.56
C ALA A 172 18.65 2.16 -18.59
N ALA A 173 18.75 1.38 -19.66
CA ALA A 173 18.12 0.08 -19.80
C ALA A 173 18.34 -0.77 -18.53
N ALA A 174 17.26 -1.39 -18.07
CA ALA A 174 17.21 -2.55 -17.18
C ALA A 174 18.52 -2.91 -16.48
N ALA A 175 18.78 -2.22 -15.37
CA ALA A 175 19.60 -2.73 -14.30
C ALA A 175 18.90 -2.29 -13.01
N GLU A 176 18.26 -3.27 -12.37
CA GLU A 176 17.75 -3.15 -11.00
C GLU A 176 18.93 -2.75 -10.11
N ALA A 177 19.05 -1.46 -9.82
CA ALA A 177 19.97 -0.95 -8.82
C ALA A 177 19.24 -1.03 -7.48
N GLU A 178 19.55 -2.12 -6.79
CA GLU A 178 19.30 -2.40 -5.39
C GLU A 178 19.46 -1.10 -4.57
N GLU A 179 18.36 -0.62 -4.00
CA GLU A 179 18.46 -0.04 -2.68
C GLU A 179 19.17 -1.09 -1.81
N GLU A 180 20.13 -0.67 -0.97
CA GLU A 180 20.45 -1.40 0.25
C GLU A 180 19.22 -1.33 1.19
N VAL A 181 18.11 -1.92 0.75
CA VAL A 181 17.39 -2.88 1.58
C VAL A 181 18.47 -3.87 1.96
N GLU A 182 18.73 -4.07 3.25
CA GLU A 182 19.36 -5.33 3.65
C GLU A 182 18.59 -6.41 2.91
N ALA A 183 19.25 -7.06 1.93
CA ALA A 183 18.61 -8.02 1.07
C ALA A 183 17.74 -8.89 1.98
N ALA A 184 16.44 -8.90 1.73
CA ALA A 184 15.58 -9.93 2.26
C ALA A 184 16.17 -11.21 1.68
N THR A 185 17.12 -11.79 2.42
CA THR A 185 17.59 -13.13 2.22
C THR A 185 16.33 -13.93 2.04
N ALA A 186 16.19 -14.64 0.91
CA ALA A 186 15.04 -15.49 0.69
C ALA A 186 14.95 -16.41 1.91
N LEU A 187 14.01 -16.11 2.80
CA LEU A 187 13.93 -16.78 4.09
C LEU A 187 13.47 -18.20 3.77
N SER A 188 14.30 -19.17 4.10
CA SER A 188 13.95 -20.57 3.93
C SER A 188 12.78 -20.91 4.84
N ALA A 189 11.73 -21.51 4.27
CA ALA A 189 10.59 -22.03 5.01
C ALA A 189 10.84 -23.42 5.61
N GLU A 190 12.07 -23.96 5.49
CA GLU A 190 12.43 -25.31 5.95
C GLU A 190 12.22 -25.53 7.45
N HIS A 191 12.17 -24.46 8.25
CA HIS A 191 11.98 -24.54 9.69
C HIS A 191 10.64 -23.95 10.17
N TYR A 192 9.65 -23.88 9.28
CA TYR A 192 8.29 -23.48 9.63
C TYR A 192 7.51 -24.68 10.19
N VAL A 193 6.87 -24.47 11.33
CA VAL A 193 6.13 -25.52 12.03
C VAL A 193 4.67 -25.14 12.13
N THR A 194 3.78 -25.97 11.58
CA THR A 194 2.35 -25.90 11.90
C THR A 194 2.11 -26.71 13.18
N ILE A 195 1.62 -26.05 14.22
CA ILE A 195 1.41 -26.63 15.54
C ILE A 195 -0.02 -27.16 15.63
N LEU A 196 -0.17 -28.49 15.56
CA LEU A 196 -1.47 -29.17 15.60
C LEU A 196 -1.75 -29.88 16.93
N ASP A 197 -0.73 -30.06 17.77
CA ASP A 197 -0.81 -30.77 19.04
C ASP A 197 -0.19 -29.99 20.21
N GLU A 198 -0.66 -30.30 21.43
CA GLU A 198 -0.26 -29.58 22.63
C GLU A 198 1.23 -29.76 22.98
N ALA A 199 1.84 -30.91 22.66
CA ALA A 199 3.25 -31.14 22.97
C ALA A 199 4.17 -30.25 22.12
N THR A 200 3.84 -30.09 20.83
CA THR A 200 4.53 -29.16 19.94
C THR A 200 4.32 -27.70 20.38
N LEU A 201 3.12 -27.34 20.83
CA LEU A 201 2.84 -26.00 21.36
C LEU A 201 3.68 -25.69 22.60
N LEU A 202 3.77 -26.62 23.55
CA LEU A 202 4.59 -26.46 24.77
C LEU A 202 6.08 -26.30 24.44
N THR A 203 6.58 -27.08 23.48
CA THR A 203 7.97 -26.97 23.00
C THR A 203 8.26 -25.57 22.44
N TRP A 204 7.33 -25.02 21.66
CA TRP A 204 7.45 -23.67 21.12
C TRP A 204 7.30 -22.58 22.19
N ILE A 205 6.41 -22.74 23.16
CA ILE A 205 6.30 -21.82 24.30
C ILE A 205 7.63 -21.72 25.05
N ASP A 206 8.30 -22.84 25.31
CA ASP A 206 9.59 -22.82 25.99
C ASP A 206 10.71 -22.22 25.13
N LYS A 207 10.64 -22.39 23.80
CA LYS A 207 11.53 -21.71 22.85
C LYS A 207 11.33 -20.19 22.89
N LEU A 208 10.08 -19.73 22.89
CA LEU A 208 9.73 -18.30 22.96
C LEU A 208 10.16 -17.65 24.28
N LYS A 209 10.06 -18.37 25.41
CA LYS A 209 10.56 -17.88 26.72
C LYS A 209 12.08 -17.67 26.76
N GLN A 210 12.82 -18.47 26.00
CA GLN A 210 14.28 -18.42 25.95
C GLN A 210 14.79 -17.39 24.92
N ALA A 211 13.93 -16.97 23.98
CA ALA A 211 14.29 -15.98 22.99
C ALA A 211 14.50 -14.60 23.64
N PRO A 212 15.56 -13.86 23.26
CA PRO A 212 15.79 -12.51 23.76
C PRO A 212 14.68 -11.54 23.30
N LEU A 213 14.06 -11.85 22.16
CA LEU A 213 12.94 -11.15 21.55
C LEU A 213 12.24 -12.14 20.61
N PHE A 214 10.92 -12.13 20.55
CA PHE A 214 10.17 -12.85 19.51
C PHE A 214 9.13 -11.94 18.84
N ALA A 215 8.82 -12.21 17.58
CA ALA A 215 7.66 -11.62 16.93
C ALA A 215 6.43 -12.52 17.05
N PHE A 216 5.26 -11.89 17.10
CA PHE A 216 3.99 -12.58 16.96
C PHE A 216 3.01 -11.80 16.09
N ASP A 217 2.06 -12.52 15.52
CA ASP A 217 0.96 -11.98 14.73
C ASP A 217 -0.30 -12.82 14.94
N THR A 218 -1.46 -12.26 14.61
CA THR A 218 -2.76 -12.94 14.73
C THR A 218 -3.52 -12.89 13.42
N GLU A 219 -4.07 -14.02 13.00
CA GLU A 219 -4.90 -14.14 11.82
C GLU A 219 -6.39 -14.10 12.19
N THR A 220 -7.20 -13.48 11.34
CA THR A 220 -8.65 -13.30 11.56
C THR A 220 -9.46 -13.57 10.29
N ASP A 221 -10.75 -13.86 10.44
CA ASP A 221 -11.66 -14.18 9.33
C ASP A 221 -12.31 -12.94 8.69
N SER A 222 -12.02 -11.73 9.18
CA SER A 222 -12.66 -10.49 8.74
C SER A 222 -11.77 -9.28 8.99
N LEU A 223 -11.93 -8.25 8.16
CA LEU A 223 -11.34 -6.93 8.36
C LEU A 223 -12.14 -6.06 9.36
N ASP A 224 -13.35 -6.48 9.74
CA ASP A 224 -14.17 -5.76 10.73
C ASP A 224 -13.67 -6.02 12.15
N ASN A 225 -13.11 -4.98 12.77
CA ASN A 225 -12.49 -5.06 14.09
C ASN A 225 -13.45 -5.43 15.23
N ILE A 226 -14.77 -5.35 15.03
CA ILE A 226 -15.75 -5.66 16.08
C ILE A 226 -16.21 -7.12 16.00
N SER A 227 -16.37 -7.67 14.79
CA SER A 227 -16.97 -9.00 14.59
C SER A 227 -15.99 -10.10 14.20
N ALA A 228 -14.73 -9.78 13.93
CA ALA A 228 -13.74 -10.76 13.49
C ALA A 228 -13.45 -11.83 14.54
N ASN A 229 -13.37 -13.08 14.10
CA ASN A 229 -12.93 -14.20 14.92
C ASN A 229 -11.43 -14.45 14.70
N MET A 230 -10.75 -14.83 15.78
CA MET A 230 -9.38 -15.31 15.70
C MET A 230 -9.32 -16.68 15.04
N VAL A 231 -8.50 -16.77 13.99
CA VAL A 231 -8.31 -17.97 13.16
C VAL A 231 -6.98 -18.65 13.46
N GLY A 232 -5.94 -17.89 13.83
CA GLY A 232 -4.65 -18.45 14.22
C GLY A 232 -3.69 -17.43 14.82
N LEU A 233 -2.55 -17.94 15.30
CA LEU A 233 -1.45 -17.15 15.81
C LEU A 233 -0.13 -17.60 15.18
N SER A 234 0.70 -16.63 14.80
CA SER A 234 2.02 -16.84 14.23
C SER A 234 3.10 -16.36 15.20
N PHE A 235 4.23 -17.06 15.26
CA PHE A 235 5.39 -16.70 16.09
C PHE A 235 6.68 -16.86 15.30
N ALA A 236 7.65 -15.97 15.53
CA ALA A 236 9.00 -16.10 14.98
C ALA A 236 10.03 -15.70 16.03
N VAL A 237 11.08 -16.51 16.18
CA VAL A 237 12.21 -16.20 17.10
C VAL A 237 13.44 -15.70 16.36
N GLU A 238 13.61 -16.11 15.10
CA GLU A 238 14.80 -15.88 14.27
C GLU A 238 14.44 -15.98 12.77
N PRO A 239 15.33 -15.51 11.88
CA PRO A 239 15.15 -15.66 10.43
C PRO A 239 14.84 -17.06 9.96
N GLY A 240 13.72 -17.23 9.25
CA GLY A 240 13.33 -18.53 8.70
C GLY A 240 12.88 -19.55 9.76
N VAL A 241 12.71 -19.15 11.02
CA VAL A 241 12.30 -20.04 12.12
C VAL A 241 10.99 -19.52 12.73
N ALA A 242 9.88 -20.07 12.26
CA ALA A 242 8.54 -19.64 12.61
C ALA A 242 7.61 -20.80 12.95
N ALA A 243 6.53 -20.48 13.67
CA ALA A 243 5.45 -21.41 13.94
C ALA A 243 4.09 -20.77 13.77
N TYR A 244 3.12 -21.56 13.34
CA TYR A 244 1.73 -21.16 13.21
C TYR A 244 0.83 -22.11 14.00
N VAL A 245 -0.08 -21.56 14.78
CA VAL A 245 -1.08 -22.29 15.57
C VAL A 245 -2.46 -21.99 14.99
N PRO A 246 -3.05 -22.88 14.18
CA PRO A 246 -4.45 -22.77 13.77
C PRO A 246 -5.38 -23.04 14.98
N VAL A 247 -6.42 -22.21 15.13
CA VAL A 247 -7.39 -22.35 16.24
C VAL A 247 -8.86 -22.38 15.79
N ALA A 248 -9.14 -22.12 14.51
CA ALA A 248 -10.50 -22.10 13.96
C ALA A 248 -10.56 -22.42 12.44
N HIS A 249 -9.63 -23.21 11.90
CA HIS A 249 -9.72 -23.65 10.49
C HIS A 249 -10.84 -24.68 10.34
N ASP A 250 -11.78 -24.47 9.41
CA ASP A 250 -13.02 -25.25 9.26
C ASP A 250 -13.29 -25.77 7.83
N TYR A 251 -12.25 -25.86 6.99
CA TYR A 251 -12.35 -26.40 5.63
C TYR A 251 -12.43 -27.94 5.58
N LEU A 252 -12.80 -28.49 4.42
CA LEU A 252 -13.18 -29.89 4.20
C LEU A 252 -12.14 -30.95 4.63
N ASP A 253 -10.88 -30.57 4.80
CA ASP A 253 -9.76 -31.42 5.23
C ASP A 253 -8.90 -30.74 6.32
N ALA A 254 -9.51 -29.86 7.13
CA ALA A 254 -8.79 -29.19 8.20
C ALA A 254 -8.21 -30.20 9.20
N PRO A 255 -6.91 -30.12 9.53
CA PRO A 255 -6.31 -31.02 10.49
C PRO A 255 -6.92 -30.81 11.88
N ASP A 256 -6.75 -31.81 12.75
CA ASP A 256 -7.08 -31.67 14.17
C ASP A 256 -6.31 -30.50 14.77
N GLN A 257 -7.04 -29.64 15.49
CA GLN A 257 -6.51 -28.42 16.08
C GLN A 257 -6.69 -28.46 17.60
N ILE A 258 -5.76 -27.82 18.30
CA ILE A 258 -5.91 -27.57 19.74
C ILE A 258 -7.07 -26.57 19.91
N PRO A 259 -8.04 -26.81 20.81
CA PRO A 259 -9.12 -25.86 21.04
C PRO A 259 -8.60 -24.46 21.36
N ARG A 260 -9.18 -23.42 20.74
CA ARG A 260 -8.78 -22.02 20.90
C ARG A 260 -8.58 -21.60 22.36
N GLU A 261 -9.51 -21.97 23.24
CA GLU A 261 -9.43 -21.66 24.68
C GLU A 261 -8.19 -22.27 25.34
N ARG A 262 -7.82 -23.50 24.92
CA ARG A 262 -6.64 -24.20 25.45
C ARG A 262 -5.34 -23.55 24.97
N VAL A 263 -5.27 -23.18 23.70
CA VAL A 263 -4.11 -22.44 23.13
C VAL A 263 -3.89 -21.13 23.88
N LEU A 264 -4.95 -20.33 24.07
CA LEU A 264 -4.88 -19.07 24.81
C LEU A 264 -4.48 -19.27 26.27
N ALA A 265 -5.01 -20.31 26.93
CA ALA A 265 -4.65 -20.62 28.32
C ALA A 265 -3.16 -20.99 28.48
N LEU A 266 -2.57 -21.66 27.47
CA LEU A 266 -1.16 -22.04 27.48
C LEU A 266 -0.22 -20.86 27.14
N LEU A 267 -0.63 -19.99 26.21
CA LEU A 267 0.14 -18.81 25.83
C LEU A 267 0.04 -17.66 26.85
N LYS A 268 -1.03 -17.63 27.65
CA LYS A 268 -1.29 -16.60 28.68
C LYS A 268 -0.05 -16.21 29.50
N PRO A 269 0.66 -17.15 30.17
CA PRO A 269 1.79 -16.78 31.02
C PRO A 269 2.94 -16.12 30.26
N LEU A 270 3.16 -16.50 29.00
CA LEU A 270 4.20 -15.92 28.14
C LEU A 270 3.81 -14.50 27.67
N LEU A 271 2.57 -14.32 27.24
CA LEU A 271 2.07 -13.04 26.72
C LEU A 271 1.88 -11.99 27.82
N GLU A 272 1.63 -12.39 29.07
CA GLU A 272 1.52 -11.48 30.22
C GLU A 272 2.85 -11.17 30.90
N ASP A 273 3.92 -11.93 30.64
CA ASP A 273 5.22 -11.69 31.29
C ASP A 273 5.85 -10.38 30.78
N GLU A 274 6.03 -9.42 31.69
CA GLU A 274 6.70 -8.13 31.44
C GLU A 274 8.17 -8.27 31.08
N LYS A 275 8.82 -9.35 31.50
CA LYS A 275 10.25 -9.58 31.30
C LYS A 275 10.59 -10.12 29.93
N VAL A 276 9.60 -10.71 29.25
CA VAL A 276 9.77 -11.27 27.91
C VAL A 276 9.50 -10.19 26.88
N LEU A 277 10.51 -9.86 26.08
CA LEU A 277 10.39 -8.88 25.00
C LEU A 277 9.67 -9.50 23.81
N LYS A 278 8.71 -8.75 23.27
CA LYS A 278 7.86 -9.20 22.18
C LYS A 278 7.52 -8.06 21.23
N VAL A 279 7.60 -8.33 19.94
CA VAL A 279 7.20 -7.40 18.86
C VAL A 279 5.94 -7.96 18.23
N GLY A 280 4.92 -7.13 18.06
CA GLY A 280 3.75 -7.52 17.28
C GLY A 280 3.66 -6.74 15.99
N GLN A 281 3.28 -7.43 14.91
CA GLN A 281 2.91 -6.81 13.65
C GLN A 281 1.38 -6.64 13.63
N ASN A 282 0.86 -5.60 12.97
CA ASN A 282 -0.59 -5.32 12.84
C ASN A 282 -1.41 -5.28 14.15
N LEU A 283 -0.78 -5.00 15.29
CA LEU A 283 -1.47 -4.89 16.59
C LEU A 283 -2.54 -3.78 16.66
N ASN A 284 -2.55 -2.84 15.70
CA ASN A 284 -3.53 -1.76 15.61
C ASN A 284 -4.89 -2.20 15.04
N THR A 285 -4.95 -3.32 14.31
CA THR A 285 -6.19 -3.86 13.72
C THR A 285 -6.57 -5.14 14.45
N ILE A 286 -7.65 -5.12 15.24
CA ILE A 286 -8.24 -6.31 15.89
C ILE A 286 -7.47 -6.88 17.10
N ALA A 287 -6.18 -7.17 16.98
CA ALA A 287 -5.46 -8.01 17.95
C ALA A 287 -5.39 -7.38 19.35
N ALA A 288 -5.05 -6.10 19.49
CA ALA A 288 -4.91 -5.50 20.83
C ALA A 288 -6.25 -5.44 21.59
N PHE A 289 -7.36 -5.10 20.92
CA PHE A 289 -8.65 -4.93 21.60
C PHE A 289 -9.28 -6.27 21.97
N TRP A 290 -9.23 -7.28 21.09
CA TRP A 290 -9.81 -8.60 21.35
C TRP A 290 -8.91 -9.49 22.21
N LEU A 291 -7.59 -9.38 22.07
CA LEU A 291 -6.66 -9.94 23.04
C LEU A 291 -6.96 -9.26 24.39
N ILE A 292 -6.89 -7.94 24.57
CA ILE A 292 -7.20 -7.29 25.87
C ILE A 292 -8.62 -7.64 26.43
N THR A 293 -9.66 -7.75 25.58
CA THR A 293 -11.06 -7.95 26.03
C THR A 293 -11.42 -9.42 26.26
N THR A 294 -11.03 -10.34 25.38
CA THR A 294 -11.26 -11.79 25.56
C THR A 294 -10.31 -12.38 26.59
N LEU A 295 -9.10 -11.83 26.69
CA LEU A 295 -8.22 -12.05 27.83
C LEU A 295 -8.92 -11.60 29.13
N SER A 296 -9.59 -10.44 29.18
CA SER A 296 -10.35 -10.02 30.36
C SER A 296 -11.51 -10.97 30.71
N CYS A 297 -12.25 -11.49 29.71
CA CYS A 297 -13.31 -12.50 29.93
C CYS A 297 -12.76 -13.88 30.36
N ALA A 298 -11.52 -14.22 30.01
CA ALA A 298 -10.79 -15.42 30.45
C ALA A 298 -9.85 -15.16 31.66
N GLY A 299 -9.95 -13.99 32.31
CA GLY A 299 -9.20 -13.63 33.53
C GLY A 299 -7.71 -13.30 33.34
N LEU A 300 -7.29 -12.89 32.16
CA LEU A 300 -5.96 -12.34 31.84
C LEU A 300 -5.92 -10.81 32.06
N ARG A 301 -4.76 -10.28 32.46
CA ARG A 301 -4.44 -8.84 32.54
C ARG A 301 -3.93 -8.32 31.19
N SER A 302 -4.12 -7.04 30.93
CA SER A 302 -3.63 -6.34 29.72
C SER A 302 -2.14 -6.61 29.48
N ILE A 303 -1.75 -6.89 28.23
CA ILE A 303 -0.33 -6.97 27.88
C ILE A 303 0.33 -5.63 28.22
N PRO A 304 1.40 -5.63 29.02
CA PRO A 304 2.10 -4.41 29.41
C PRO A 304 2.66 -3.70 28.17
N CYS A 305 2.18 -2.49 27.91
CA CYS A 305 2.57 -1.69 26.74
C CYS A 305 4.07 -1.30 26.73
N SER A 306 4.75 -1.40 27.88
CA SER A 306 6.16 -1.05 28.05
C SER A 306 7.16 -2.00 27.38
N SER A 307 6.74 -3.19 26.96
CA SER A 307 7.61 -4.19 26.29
C SER A 307 7.35 -4.35 24.79
N LEU A 308 6.45 -3.54 24.22
CA LEU A 308 6.07 -3.55 22.81
C LEU A 308 6.89 -2.52 22.03
N THR A 309 7.82 -2.98 21.20
CA THR A 309 8.52 -2.16 20.21
C THR A 309 7.85 -2.30 18.84
N PHE A 310 7.44 -1.18 18.24
CA PHE A 310 6.97 -1.16 16.86
C PHE A 310 8.17 -1.07 15.91
N SER A 311 8.24 -2.01 14.98
CA SER A 311 9.12 -2.03 13.79
C SER A 311 10.62 -2.33 14.01
N THR A 312 10.99 -3.57 13.63
CA THR A 312 12.25 -3.88 12.94
C THR A 312 11.90 -4.62 11.65
N ALA A 313 12.28 -4.06 10.50
CA ALA A 313 11.79 -4.46 9.16
C ALA A 313 12.01 -5.96 8.83
N TRP A 314 13.02 -6.58 9.42
CA TRP A 314 13.39 -7.96 9.15
C TRP A 314 12.46 -9.00 9.84
N LEU A 315 11.85 -8.67 11.00
CA LEU A 315 10.83 -9.54 11.65
C LEU A 315 9.47 -9.51 10.94
N ALA A 316 9.10 -8.40 10.30
CA ALA A 316 7.87 -8.29 9.50
C ALA A 316 7.94 -9.13 8.21
N ALA A 317 9.11 -9.19 7.57
CA ALA A 317 9.32 -9.99 6.36
C ALA A 317 9.23 -11.51 6.62
N THR A 318 9.61 -11.96 7.82
CA THR A 318 9.50 -13.38 8.21
C THR A 318 8.03 -13.78 8.35
N ILE A 319 7.17 -12.95 8.94
CA ILE A 319 5.75 -13.27 9.12
C ILE A 319 5.01 -13.28 7.77
N TRP A 320 5.29 -12.31 6.89
CA TRP A 320 4.62 -12.18 5.59
C TRP A 320 4.96 -13.30 4.59
N THR A 321 6.14 -13.92 4.73
CA THR A 321 6.55 -15.05 3.86
C THR A 321 6.03 -16.40 4.35
N VAL A 322 5.49 -16.49 5.57
CA VAL A 322 5.04 -17.74 6.19
C VAL A 322 3.69 -18.20 5.64
N PHE A 323 2.75 -17.29 5.36
CA PHE A 323 1.50 -17.63 4.67
C PHE A 323 0.97 -16.44 3.84
N PRO A 324 1.05 -16.48 2.50
CA PRO A 324 0.30 -15.54 1.68
C PRO A 324 -1.18 -15.84 1.91
N THR A 325 -1.87 -14.96 2.62
CA THR A 325 -3.35 -14.88 2.75
C THR A 325 -4.06 -16.20 2.42
N ALA A 326 -4.41 -16.97 3.45
CA ALA A 326 -5.44 -18.00 3.28
C ALA A 326 -6.74 -17.27 2.87
N GLY A 327 -6.94 -17.18 1.55
CA GLY A 327 -8.17 -16.73 0.92
C GLY A 327 -9.13 -17.87 0.70
#